data_AF-A0A4W5LR24-F1
#
_entry.id   AF-A0A4W5LR24-F1
#
_cell.length_a   1.000
_cell.length_b   1.000
_cell.length_c   1.000
_cell.angle_alpha   90.00
_cell.angle_beta   90.00
_cell.angle_gamma   90.00
#
_symmetry.space_group_name_H-M   'P 1'
#
loop_
_entity.id
_entity.type
_entity.pdbx_description
1 polymer ?
#
loop_
_entity_poly.entity_id
_entity_poly.type
_entity_poly.pdbx_seq_one_letter_code
_entity_poly.pdbx_strand_id
1 'polypeptide(L)' 'MNPQCARCGKIVYPTEKVNCLDKNWHKGCFHCEVCKMTLNMKNYKGYDKKPYCNA' A
#
# COMPACT_ATOMS: atom_id res chain seq x y z
N MET A 1 -12.01 -9.79 -12.11
CA MET A 1 -11.44 -8.42 -12.11
C MET A 1 -10.07 -8.47 -11.46
N ASN A 2 -9.04 -7.97 -12.13
CA ASN A 2 -7.68 -7.99 -11.60
C ASN A 2 -7.54 -6.89 -10.53
N PRO A 3 -7.01 -7.18 -9.33
CA PRO A 3 -6.84 -6.15 -8.30
C PRO A 3 -5.85 -5.09 -8.80
N GLN A 4 -6.23 -3.81 -8.73
CA GLN A 4 -5.40 -2.70 -9.14
C GLN A 4 -4.80 -1.98 -7.94
N CYS A 5 -3.58 -1.47 -8.13
CA CYS A 5 -2.88 -0.75 -7.09
C CYS A 5 -3.50 0.63 -6.92
N ALA A 6 -3.89 0.95 -5.69
CA ALA A 6 -4.43 2.28 -5.36
C ALA A 6 -3.41 3.42 -5.53
N ARG A 7 -2.11 3.13 -5.59
CA ARG A 7 -1.05 4.13 -5.82
C ARG A 7 -0.73 4.35 -7.29
N CYS A 8 -0.42 3.28 -8.02
CA CYS A 8 0.08 3.39 -9.39
C CYS A 8 -0.96 3.01 -10.46
N GLY A 9 -2.14 2.54 -10.07
CA GLY A 9 -3.21 2.11 -10.98
C GLY A 9 -2.94 0.81 -11.74
N LYS A 10 -1.72 0.25 -11.65
CA LYS A 10 -1.34 -0.99 -12.35
C LYS A 10 -1.94 -2.23 -11.67
N ILE A 11 -2.05 -3.30 -12.45
CA ILE A 11 -2.48 -4.61 -11.94
C ILE A 11 -1.49 -5.10 -10.88
N VAL A 12 -2.04 -5.54 -9.75
CA VAL A 12 -1.32 -6.11 -8.63
C VAL A 12 -1.40 -7.63 -8.76
N TYR A 13 -0.26 -8.25 -8.98
CA TYR A 13 -0.19 -9.71 -9.01
C TYR A 13 -0.27 -10.29 -7.59
N PRO A 14 -0.81 -11.50 -7.41
CA PRO A 14 -0.91 -12.15 -6.10
C PRO A 14 0.42 -12.20 -5.32
N THR A 15 1.55 -12.32 -6.04
CA THR A 15 2.91 -12.37 -5.47
C THR A 15 3.33 -11.09 -4.72
N GLU A 16 2.87 -9.92 -5.19
CA GLU A 16 3.15 -8.61 -4.60
C GLU A 16 1.90 -7.96 -3.99
N LYS A 17 0.79 -8.68 -3.95
CA LYS A 17 -0.50 -8.18 -3.49
C LYS A 17 -0.49 -7.94 -1.99
N VAL A 18 -0.70 -6.69 -1.62
CA VAL A 18 -0.93 -6.23 -0.26
C VAL A 18 -2.37 -5.73 -0.17
N ASN A 19 -3.14 -6.25 0.79
CA ASN A 19 -4.49 -5.77 1.07
C ASN A 19 -4.46 -4.92 2.34
N CYS A 20 -4.71 -3.63 2.16
CA CYS A 20 -4.74 -2.63 3.23
C CYS A 20 -5.77 -1.56 2.87
N LEU A 21 -6.49 -1.04 3.87
CA LEU A 21 -7.50 0.02 3.69
C LEU A 21 -8.57 -0.34 2.66
N ASP A 22 -9.02 -1.59 2.64
CA ASP A 22 -9.98 -2.12 1.65
C ASP A 22 -9.52 -1.95 0.19
N LYS A 23 -8.22 -1.77 -0.02
CA LYS A 23 -7.59 -1.57 -1.32
C LYS A 23 -6.41 -2.50 -1.52
N ASN A 24 -6.06 -2.69 -2.78
CA ASN A 24 -4.91 -3.49 -3.20
C ASN A 24 -3.72 -2.57 -3.47
N TRP A 25 -2.54 -3.01 -3.05
CA TRP A 25 -1.29 -2.29 -3.20
C TRP A 25 -0.19 -3.27 -3.61
N HIS A 26 0.83 -2.81 -4.33
CA HIS A 26 2.06 -3.58 -4.49
C HIS A 26 2.91 -3.46 -3.22
N LYS A 27 3.67 -4.51 -2.86
CA LYS A 27 4.68 -4.45 -1.78
C LYS A 27 5.60 -3.23 -1.90
N GLY A 28 6.09 -2.92 -3.11
CA GLY A 28 6.93 -1.74 -3.36
C GLY A 28 6.17 -0.40 -3.38
N CYS A 29 4.87 -0.42 -3.73
CA CYS A 29 4.04 0.79 -3.72
C CYS A 29 3.51 1.13 -2.33
N PHE A 30 3.55 0.20 -1.39
CA PHE A 30 3.08 0.43 -0.03
C PHE A 30 4.17 1.07 0.82
N HIS A 31 4.41 2.36 0.61
CA HIS A 31 5.38 3.15 1.37
C HIS A 31 4.80 4.49 1.83
N CYS A 32 5.33 5.01 2.92
CA CYS A 32 4.99 6.30 3.51
C CYS A 32 5.18 7.44 2.49
N GLU A 33 4.20 8.33 2.31
CA GLU A 33 4.39 9.50 1.42
C GLU A 33 5.40 10.51 1.99
N VAL A 34 5.46 10.64 3.31
CA VAL A 34 6.33 11.62 3.99
C VAL A 34 7.78 11.14 4.02
N CYS A 35 7.95 9.90 4.46
CA CYS A 35 9.23 9.33 4.84
C CYS A 35 9.77 8.32 3.83
N LYS A 36 8.99 7.98 2.79
CA LYS A 36 9.30 6.98 1.75
C LYS A 36 9.66 5.58 2.27
N MET A 37 9.53 5.33 3.57
CA MET A 37 9.77 4.04 4.16
C MET A 37 8.70 3.05 3.70
N THR A 38 9.14 1.88 3.24
CA THR A 38 8.25 0.78 2.92
C THR A 38 7.49 0.39 4.17
N LEU A 39 6.16 0.46 4.07
CA LEU A 39 5.26 0.09 5.14
C LEU A 39 4.87 -1.37 4.96
N ASN A 40 4.49 -1.97 6.07
CA ASN A 40 4.10 -3.37 6.13
C ASN A 40 2.71 -3.41 6.74
N MET A 41 1.97 -4.51 6.55
CA MET A 41 0.69 -4.72 7.25
C MET A 41 0.80 -4.60 8.78
N LYS A 42 2.00 -4.72 9.35
CA LYS A 42 2.26 -4.56 10.79
C LYS A 42 2.57 -3.12 11.26
N ASN A 43 3.05 -2.24 10.37
CA ASN A 43 3.63 -0.93 10.74
C ASN A 43 3.00 0.27 10.02
N TYR A 44 1.91 0.05 9.27
CA TYR A 44 1.22 1.13 8.59
C TYR A 44 0.12 1.73 9.46
N LYS A 45 0.00 3.06 9.44
CA LYS A 45 -1.19 3.79 9.86
C LYS A 45 -1.87 4.33 8.62
N GLY A 46 -3.12 3.96 8.43
CA GLY A 46 -3.94 4.53 7.36
C GLY A 46 -4.52 5.86 7.81
N TYR A 47 -4.04 6.96 7.23
CA TYR A 47 -4.61 8.28 7.45
C TYR A 47 -5.06 8.82 6.09
N ASP A 48 -6.30 9.29 6.00
CA ASP A 48 -6.88 9.86 4.76
C ASP A 48 -6.74 8.97 3.51
N LYS A 49 -6.98 7.65 3.64
CA LYS A 49 -6.83 6.64 2.55
C LYS A 49 -5.41 6.54 1.97
N LYS A 50 -4.40 7.07 2.64
CA LYS A 50 -2.99 6.96 2.29
C LYS A 50 -2.21 6.21 3.39
N PRO A 51 -1.19 5.41 3.01
CA PRO A 51 -0.38 4.70 3.98
C PRO A 51 0.68 5.65 4.56
N TYR A 52 0.64 5.85 5.88
CA TYR A 52 1.60 6.63 6.67
C TYR A 52 2.38 5.71 7.62
N CYS A 53 3.61 6.10 7.96
CA CYS A 53 4.35 5.44 9.04
C CYS A 53 3.78 5.84 10.40
N ASN A 54 3.92 4.95 11.37
CA ASN A 54 3.82 5.32 12.77
C ASN A 54 5.19 5.92 13.18
N ALA A 55 5.34 7.24 13.05
CA ALA A 55 6.39 7.96 13.77
C ALA A 55 5.99 8.05 15.25
#